data_AF-A0A353WLC3-F1
#
_entry.id   AF-A0A353WLC3-F1
#
_cell.length_a   1.000
_cell.length_b   1.000
_cell.length_c   1.000
_cell.angle_alpha   90.00
_cell.angle_beta   90.00
_cell.angle_gamma   90.00
#
_symmetry.space_group_name_H-M   'P 1'
#
loop_
_entity.id
_entity.type
_entity.pdbx_description
1 polymer ?
#
loop_
_entity_poly.entity_id
_entity_poly.type
_entity_poly.pdbx_seq_one_letter_code
_entity_poly.pdbx_strand_id
1 'polypeptide(L)' 'MAIIPDERIIGKIYSIRGEKVIFDTDLALLYGVETKVLNQAVKRNIKRFPEDFMFQLNKKEAD' A
#
# COMPACT_ATOMS: atom_id res chain seq x y z
N MET A 1 -10.43 -15.62 18.65
CA MET A 1 -9.92 -14.24 18.59
C MET A 1 -10.49 -13.60 17.34
N ALA A 2 -11.43 -12.67 17.46
CA ALA A 2 -11.97 -11.96 16.30
C ALA A 2 -10.95 -10.88 15.92
N ILE A 3 -10.34 -10.98 14.74
CA ILE A 3 -9.56 -9.89 14.16
C ILE A 3 -10.62 -8.87 13.74
N ILE A 4 -10.87 -7.87 14.58
CA ILE A 4 -11.75 -6.76 14.22
C ILE A 4 -10.96 -5.92 13.22
N PRO A 5 -11.41 -5.84 11.96
CA PRO A 5 -10.69 -5.06 10.97
C PRO A 5 -10.77 -3.59 11.38
N ASP A 6 -9.61 -2.95 11.48
CA ASP A 6 -9.51 -1.53 11.81
C ASP A 6 -10.24 -0.73 10.71
N GLU A 7 -11.25 0.07 11.06
CA GLU A 7 -12.04 0.81 10.07
C GLU A 7 -11.16 1.75 9.21
N ARG A 8 -10.01 2.17 9.78
CA ARG A 8 -8.96 2.93 9.08
C ARG A 8 -8.32 2.15 7.93
N ILE A 9 -8.33 0.82 7.98
CA ILE A 9 -7.81 -0.07 6.93
C ILE A 9 -8.91 -0.39 5.93
N ILE A 10 -10.13 -0.67 6.39
CA ILE A 10 -11.25 -1.08 5.50
C ILE A 10 -11.55 -0.01 4.45
N GLY A 11 -11.56 1.26 4.84
CA GLY A 11 -11.80 2.38 3.91
C GLY A 11 -10.66 2.65 2.92
N LYS A 12 -9.52 1.95 3.04
CA LYS A 12 -8.29 2.15 2.26
C LYS A 12 -7.91 0.94 1.41
N ILE A 13 -8.77 -0.06 1.33
CA ILE A 13 -8.61 -1.22 0.46
C ILE A 13 -9.31 -0.92 -0.87
N TYR A 14 -8.54 -0.90 -1.94
CA TYR A 14 -9.00 -0.69 -3.30
C TYR A 14 -8.93 -2.00 -4.09
N SER A 15 -9.77 -2.14 -5.11
CA SER A 15 -9.71 -3.29 -6.02
C SER A 15 -9.04 -2.87 -7.33
N ILE A 16 -7.82 -3.35 -7.58
CA ILE A 16 -7.04 -3.03 -8.79
C ILE A 16 -6.59 -4.33 -9.43
N ARG A 17 -6.88 -4.52 -10.73
CA ARG A 17 -6.60 -5.76 -11.48
C ARG A 17 -7.16 -7.04 -10.81
N GLY A 18 -8.24 -6.92 -10.03
CA GLY A 18 -8.83 -8.05 -9.29
C GLY A 18 -8.19 -8.31 -7.92
N GLU A 19 -7.13 -7.57 -7.57
CA GLU A 19 -6.43 -7.68 -6.30
C GLU A 19 -6.91 -6.62 -5.30
N LYS A 20 -6.85 -6.94 -4.01
CA LYS A 20 -7.10 -5.98 -2.92
C LYS A 20 -5.78 -5.29 -2.57
N VAL A 21 -5.70 -3.98 -2.77
CA VAL A 21 -4.48 -3.19 -2.59
C VAL A 21 -4.71 -1.99 -1.70
N ILE A 22 -3.65 -1.51 -1.06
CA ILE A 22 -3.63 -0.26 -0.30
C ILE A 22 -2.60 0.65 -0.95
N PHE A 23 -2.97 1.90 -1.23
CA PHE A 23 -2.02 2.87 -1.77
C PHE A 23 -0.92 3.20 -0.76
N ASP A 24 0.26 3.53 -1.27
CA ASP A 24 1.40 3.91 -0.45
C ASP A 24 1.10 5.13 0.44
N THR A 25 0.26 6.06 -0.01
CA THR A 25 -0.24 7.20 0.79
C THR A 25 -1.03 6.77 2.01
N ASP A 26 -1.98 5.86 1.82
CA ASP A 26 -2.82 5.34 2.90
C ASP A 26 -2.00 4.45 3.84
N LEU A 27 -1.10 3.64 3.28
CA LEU A 27 -0.17 2.83 4.05
C LEU A 27 0.77 3.69 4.90
N ALA A 28 1.28 4.79 4.35
CA ALA A 28 2.12 5.74 5.08
C ALA A 28 1.35 6.42 6.22
N LEU A 29 0.09 6.79 5.99
CA LEU A 29 -0.80 7.33 7.03
C LEU A 29 -1.02 6.32 8.17
N LEU A 30 -1.25 5.04 7.85
CA LEU A 30 -1.41 3.97 8.83
C LEU A 30 -0.15 3.79 9.70
N TYR A 31 1.04 3.92 9.09
CA TYR A 31 2.31 3.85 9.81
C TYR A 31 2.73 5.19 10.45
N GLY A 32 1.97 6.27 10.26
CA GLY A 32 2.30 7.60 10.79
C GLY A 32 3.57 8.21 10.19
N VAL A 33 3.92 7.85 8.95
CA VAL A 33 5.08 8.37 8.22
C VAL A 33 4.65 9.13 6.97
N GLU A 34 5.54 9.96 6.43
CA GLU A 34 5.32 10.55 5.11
C GLU A 34 5.46 9.50 4.01
N THR A 35 4.61 9.58 2.97
CA THR A 35 4.67 8.70 1.79
C THR A 35 6.07 8.66 1.16
N LYS A 36 6.76 9.80 1.13
CA LYS A 36 8.15 9.88 0.62
C LYS A 36 9.11 9.03 1.45
N VAL A 37 8.98 9.01 2.78
CA VAL A 37 9.82 8.22 3.68
C VAL A 37 9.55 6.73 3.49
N LEU A 38 8.28 6.33 3.39
CA LEU A 38 7.89 4.96 3.07
C LEU A 38 8.51 4.51 1.74
N ASN A 39 8.36 5.31 0.68
CA ASN A 39 8.90 5.00 -0.65
C ASN A 39 10.44 4.92 -0.65
N GLN A 40 11.12 5.76 0.13
CA GLN A 40 12.57 5.64 0.31
C GLN A 40 12.97 4.34 1.01
N ALA A 41 12.23 3.94 2.07
CA ALA A 41 12.48 2.71 2.80
C ALA A 41 12.27 1.48 1.90
N VAL A 42 11.21 1.47 1.09
CA VAL A 42 10.94 0.44 0.07
C VAL A 42 12.09 0.35 -0.92
N LYS A 43 12.51 1.48 -1.52
CA LYS A 43 13.61 1.50 -2.49
C LYS A 43 14.92 0.98 -1.91
N ARG A 44 15.24 1.34 -0.66
CA ARG A 44 16.44 0.85 0.05
C ARG A 44 16.38 -0.65 0.35
N ASN A 45 15.18 -1.19 0.51
CA ASN A 45 14.94 -2.57 0.91
C ASN A 45 14.20 -3.37 -0.15
N ILE A 46 14.36 -3.05 -1.45
CA ILE A 46 13.52 -3.60 -2.53
C ILE A 46 13.51 -5.14 -2.57
N LYS A 47 14.59 -5.79 -2.12
CA LYS A 47 14.68 -7.25 -1.99
C LYS A 47 13.63 -7.85 -1.04
N ARG A 48 13.04 -7.05 -0.14
CA ARG A 48 11.97 -7.44 0.79
C ARG A 48 10.57 -7.20 0.22
N PHE A 49 10.46 -6.55 -0.93
CA PHE A 49 9.21 -6.17 -1.57
C PHE A 49 9.15 -6.80 -2.98
N PRO A 50 8.91 -8.11 -3.08
CA PRO A 50 8.72 -8.78 -4.37
C PRO A 50 7.45 -8.28 -5.08
N GLU A 51 7.32 -8.58 -6.37
CA GLU A 51 6.22 -8.11 -7.22
C GLU A 51 4.83 -8.60 -6.75
N ASP A 52 4.76 -9.73 -6.03
CA ASP A 52 3.54 -10.21 -5.39
C ASP A 52 3.12 -9.36 -4.17
N PHE A 53 4.02 -8.53 -3.64
CA PHE A 53 3.77 -7.69 -2.45
C PHE A 53 3.49 -6.23 -2.80
N MET A 54 4.04 -5.74 -3.91
CA MET A 54 3.78 -4.40 -4.40
C MET A 54 3.91 -4.33 -5.91
N PHE A 55 3.14 -3.44 -6.53
CA PHE A 55 3.32 -3.06 -7.91
C PHE A 55 3.06 -1.57 -8.09
N GLN A 56 3.65 -1.00 -9.13
CA GLN A 56 3.34 0.36 -9.53
C GLN A 56 2.12 0.36 -10.44
N LEU A 57 1.19 1.27 -10.17
CA LEU A 57 0.08 1.55 -11.07
C LEU A 57 0.62 2.01 -12.41
N ASN A 58 -0.03 1.58 -13.48
CA ASN A 58 0.21 2.19 -14.78
C ASN A 58 -0.46 3.57 -14.84
N LYS A 59 -0.08 4.40 -15.82
CA LYS A 59 -0.63 5.76 -15.95
C LYS A 59 -2.15 5.81 -16.10
N LYS A 60 -2.79 4.76 -16.62
CA LYS A 60 -4.26 4.69 -16.77
C LYS A 60 -4.97 4.32 -15.47
N GLU A 61 -4.28 3.66 -14.55
CA GLU A 61 -4.79 3.31 -13.21
C GLU A 61 -4.58 4.44 -12.20
N ALA A 62 -3.71 5.40 -12.53
CA ALA A 62 -3.40 6.57 -11.72
C ALA A 62 -4.09 7.86 -12.20
N ASP A 63 -4.97 7.75 -13.20
CA ASP A 63 -5.78 8.85 -13.77
C ASP A 63 -7.13 8.96 -13.06
#